data_AF-A0A6G7Z2D6-F1
#
_entry.id   AF-A0A6G7Z2D6-F1
#
_cell.length_a   1.000
_cell.length_b   1.000
_cell.length_c   1.000
_cell.angle_alpha   90.00
_cell.angle_beta   90.00
_cell.angle_gamma   90.00
#
_symmetry.space_group_name_H-M   'P 1'
#
loop_
_entity.id
_entity.type
_entity.pdbx_description
1 polymer ?
#
loop_
_entity_poly.entity_id
_entity_poly.type
_entity_poly.pdbx_seq_one_letter_code
_entity_poly.pdbx_strand_id
1 'polypeptide(L)'
;MWEVEPGRLDVRVLGQGRFWVTREAQVLELSAMTGEHLQAVAEMLRGKAMLLHMWAMGDLLAGFADGTTAGELLAMELTGVSIADLDPEEWLATTPLMRAIENPSLRV
;
A
#
# COMPACT_ATOMS: atom_id res chain seq x y z
N MET A 1 -2.56 -11.55 14.71
CA MET A 1 -3.60 -11.65 13.67
C MET A 1 -4.37 -10.34 13.70
N TRP A 2 -4.06 -9.42 12.78
CA TRP A 2 -4.79 -8.16 12.68
C TRP A 2 -6.10 -8.44 11.93
N GLU A 3 -7.22 -8.46 12.66
CA GLU A 3 -8.54 -8.58 12.03
C GLU A 3 -8.81 -7.34 11.17
N VAL A 4 -9.35 -7.56 9.97
CA VAL A 4 -9.82 -6.47 9.11
C VAL A 4 -11.12 -5.95 9.70
N GLU A 5 -11.03 -4.89 10.50
CA GLU A 5 -12.21 -4.26 11.09
C GLU A 5 -12.86 -3.27 10.12
N PRO A 6 -14.21 -3.22 10.05
CA PRO A 6 -14.92 -2.23 9.27
C PRO A 6 -14.46 -0.80 9.62
N GLY A 7 -13.99 -0.06 8.62
CA GLY A 7 -13.52 1.32 8.78
C GLY A 7 -12.01 1.48 9.02
N ARG A 8 -11.25 0.39 9.14
CA ARG A 8 -9.78 0.44 9.19
C ARG A 8 -9.18 0.05 7.83
N LEU A 9 -8.29 0.89 7.32
CA LEU A 9 -7.53 0.60 6.11
C LEU A 9 -6.45 -0.45 6.43
N ASP A 10 -6.47 -1.58 5.74
CA ASP A 10 -5.43 -2.59 5.85
C ASP A 10 -4.24 -2.24 4.93
N VAL A 11 -3.02 -2.26 5.47
CA VAL A 11 -1.80 -1.90 4.72
C VAL A 11 -1.54 -2.84 3.54
N ARG A 12 -2.04 -4.08 3.59
CA ARG A 12 -1.92 -5.07 2.51
C ARG A 12 -2.63 -4.63 1.23
N VAL A 13 -3.63 -3.75 1.34
CA VAL A 13 -4.34 -3.16 0.19
C VAL A 13 -3.39 -2.32 -0.69
N LEU A 14 -2.29 -1.82 -0.15
CA LEU A 14 -1.29 -1.07 -0.91
C LEU A 14 -0.51 -1.97 -1.89
N GLY A 15 -0.48 -3.28 -1.65
CA GLY A 15 0.24 -4.27 -2.45
C GLY A 15 -0.45 -4.71 -3.75
N GLN A 16 -1.62 -4.15 -4.07
CA GLN A 16 -2.35 -4.42 -5.31
C GLN A 16 -2.56 -3.12 -6.10
N GLY A 17 -2.88 -3.20 -7.40
CA GLY A 17 -3.03 -2.04 -8.27
C GLY A 17 -4.29 -2.05 -9.14
N ARG A 18 -5.34 -2.78 -8.74
CA ARG A 18 -6.53 -3.00 -9.58
C ARG A 18 -7.83 -2.57 -8.93
N PHE A 19 -7.98 -2.73 -7.63
CA PHE A 19 -9.24 -2.50 -6.94
C PHE A 19 -9.10 -1.47 -5.82
N TRP A 20 -10.20 -0.80 -5.52
CA TRP A 20 -10.37 0.01 -4.33
C TRP A 20 -11.64 -0.42 -3.62
N VAL A 21 -11.61 -0.46 -2.29
CA VAL A 21 -12.79 -0.82 -1.49
C VAL A 21 -13.24 0.42 -0.73
N THR A 22 -14.49 0.83 -0.95
CA THR A 22 -15.07 1.99 -0.24
C THR A 22 -15.45 1.63 1.19
N ARG A 23 -15.79 2.65 1.99
CA ARG A 23 -16.27 2.46 3.36
C ARG A 23 -17.55 1.63 3.43
N GLU A 24 -18.38 1.67 2.38
CA GLU A 24 -19.61 0.91 2.22
C GLU A 24 -19.36 -0.53 1.74
N ALA A 25 -18.11 -0.99 1.75
CA ALA A 25 -17.67 -2.28 1.25
C ALA A 25 -17.96 -2.51 -0.24
N GLN A 26 -18.04 -1.43 -1.03
CA GLN A 26 -18.13 -1.54 -2.49
C GLN A 26 -16.75 -1.73 -3.08
N VAL A 27 -16.59 -2.76 -3.91
CA VAL A 27 -15.36 -3.00 -4.67
C VAL A 27 -15.46 -2.27 -6.00
N LEU A 28 -14.55 -1.33 -6.24
CA LEU A 28 -14.43 -0.55 -7.46
C LEU A 28 -13.15 -0.94 -8.20
N GLU A 29 -13.23 -1.15 -9.51
CA GLU A 29 -12.03 -1.23 -10.34
C GLU A 29 -11.44 0.17 -10.55
N LEU A 30 -10.13 0.33 -10.38
CA LEU A 30 -9.45 1.63 -10.55
C LEU A 30 -9.64 2.20 -11.97
N SER A 31 -9.80 1.33 -12.97
CA SER A 31 -10.06 1.70 -14.36
C SER A 31 -11.45 2.34 -14.57
N ALA A 32 -12.42 2.02 -13.71
CA ALA A 32 -13.79 2.52 -13.76
C ALA A 32 -14.00 3.75 -12.86
N MET A 33 -13.01 4.13 -12.05
CA MET A 33 -13.08 5.30 -11.17
C MET A 33 -12.77 6.60 -11.93
N THR A 34 -13.45 7.68 -11.55
CA THR A 34 -13.16 9.01 -12.08
C THR A 34 -11.79 9.50 -11.60
N GLY A 35 -11.18 10.43 -12.35
CA GLY A 35 -9.91 11.05 -11.95
C GLY A 35 -10.00 11.75 -10.58
N GLU A 36 -11.13 12.41 -10.29
CA GLU A 36 -11.38 13.05 -9.00
C GLU A 36 -11.41 12.06 -7.84
N HIS A 37 -12.07 10.92 -8.03
CA HIS A 37 -12.13 9.88 -7.00
C HIS A 37 -10.73 9.31 -6.74
N LEU A 38 -9.98 9.02 -7.81
CA LEU A 38 -8.61 8.54 -7.70
C LEU A 38 -7.69 9.54 -6.98
N GLN A 39 -7.83 10.84 -7.28
CA GLN A 39 -7.09 11.90 -6.59
C GLN A 39 -7.47 11.98 -5.10
N ALA A 40 -8.76 11.89 -4.77
CA ALA A 40 -9.21 11.90 -3.37
C ALA A 40 -8.66 10.69 -2.59
N VAL A 41 -8.59 9.51 -3.21
CA VAL A 41 -7.95 8.32 -2.62
C VAL A 41 -6.45 8.58 -2.40
N ALA A 42 -5.74 9.12 -3.39
CA ALA A 42 -4.31 9.43 -3.25
C ALA A 42 -4.05 10.41 -2.11
N GLU A 43 -4.83 11.49 -2.00
CA GLU A 43 -4.71 12.48 -0.93
C GLU A 43 -5.01 11.87 0.45
N MET A 44 -6.04 11.04 0.55
CA MET A 44 -6.35 10.31 1.78
C MET A 44 -5.19 9.39 2.20
N LEU A 45 -4.59 8.67 1.27
CA LEU A 45 -3.46 7.78 1.53
C LEU A 45 -2.21 8.58 1.95
N ARG A 46 -1.89 9.68 1.26
CA ARG A 46 -0.78 10.57 1.61
C ARG A 46 -0.94 11.14 3.02
N GLY A 47 -2.14 11.57 3.40
CA GLY A 47 -2.44 12.03 4.76
C GLY A 47 -2.26 10.95 5.85
N LYS A 48 -2.10 9.68 5.47
CA LYS A 48 -1.87 8.54 6.36
C LYS A 48 -0.51 7.88 6.16
N ALA A 49 0.37 8.43 5.33
CA ALA A 49 1.63 7.80 4.92
C ALA A 49 2.45 7.28 6.11
N MET A 50 2.67 8.13 7.12
CA MET A 50 3.39 7.76 8.35
C MET A 50 2.77 6.54 9.06
N LEU A 51 1.44 6.55 9.26
CA LEU A 51 0.75 5.47 9.95
C LEU A 51 0.84 4.15 9.17
N LEU A 52 0.65 4.22 7.86
CA LEU A 52 0.73 3.07 6.96
C LEU A 52 2.14 2.48 6.90
N HIS A 53 3.16 3.34 6.87
CA HIS A 53 4.57 2.93 6.87
C HIS A 53 4.94 2.23 8.19
N MET A 54 4.51 2.77 9.34
CA MET A 54 4.69 2.10 10.63
C MET A 54 4.03 0.72 10.69
N TRP A 55 2.82 0.56 10.13
CA TRP A 55 2.16 -0.75 10.06
C TRP A 55 2.90 -1.71 9.14
N ALA A 56 3.38 -1.26 7.98
CA ALA A 56 4.18 -2.09 7.09
C ALA A 56 5.49 -2.56 7.75
N MET A 57 6.18 -1.68 8.48
CA MET A 57 7.36 -2.05 9.26
C MET A 57 7.02 -3.06 10.38
N GLY A 58 5.88 -2.89 11.05
CA GLY A 58 5.41 -3.84 12.07
C GLY A 58 5.13 -5.23 11.48
N ASP A 59 4.47 -5.30 10.33
CA ASP A 59 4.22 -6.55 9.61
C ASP A 59 5.52 -7.20 9.12
N LEU A 60 6.50 -6.40 8.69
CA LEU A 60 7.82 -6.89 8.33
C LEU A 60 8.52 -7.54 9.54
N LEU A 61 8.54 -6.86 10.69
CA LEU A 61 9.15 -7.38 11.92
C LEU A 61 8.46 -8.67 12.38
N ALA A 62 7.13 -8.74 12.29
CA ALA A 62 6.39 -9.96 12.58
C ALA A 62 6.77 -11.09 11.61
N GLY A 63 6.92 -10.78 10.32
CA GLY A 63 7.34 -11.75 9.33
C GLY A 63 8.74 -12.31 9.58
N PHE A 64 9.66 -11.54 10.18
CA PHE A 64 10.99 -12.03 10.53
C PHE A 64 10.95 -13.15 11.58
N ALA A 65 9.98 -13.10 12.49
CA ALA A 65 9.78 -14.15 13.48
C ALA A 65 9.24 -15.44 12.84
N ASP A 66 8.44 -15.31 11.78
CA ASP A 66 7.73 -16.42 11.14
C ASP A 66 8.35 -16.86 9.79
N GLY A 67 9.45 -16.23 9.35
CA GLY A 67 10.18 -16.54 8.12
C GLY A 67 9.52 -16.09 6.81
N THR A 68 8.56 -15.15 6.86
CA THR A 68 7.74 -14.73 5.71
C THR A 68 8.19 -13.43 5.05
N THR A 69 9.39 -12.92 5.35
CA THR A 69 9.94 -11.64 4.83
C THR A 69 10.71 -11.76 3.52
N ALA A 70 10.54 -12.85 2.77
CA ALA A 70 11.31 -13.11 1.55
C ALA A 70 11.24 -11.96 0.52
N GLY A 71 10.11 -11.26 0.42
CA GLY A 71 9.95 -10.11 -0.50
C GLY A 71 10.82 -8.92 -0.14
N GLU A 72 10.88 -8.54 1.14
CA GLU A 72 11.73 -7.44 1.61
C GLU A 72 13.21 -7.80 1.56
N LEU A 73 13.56 -9.03 1.97
CA LEU A 73 14.94 -9.50 1.87
C LEU A 73 15.43 -9.46 0.43
N LEU A 74 14.61 -9.91 -0.53
CA LEU A 74 14.94 -9.84 -1.94
C LEU A 74 15.07 -8.39 -2.42
N ALA A 75 14.19 -7.49 -1.99
CA ALA A 75 14.29 -6.07 -2.33
C ALA A 75 15.61 -5.48 -1.83
N MET A 76 15.95 -5.70 -0.55
CA MET A 76 17.19 -5.23 0.05
C MET A 76 18.44 -5.79 -0.65
N GLU A 77 18.45 -7.07 -1.02
CA GLU A 77 19.55 -7.68 -1.78
C GLU A 77 19.70 -7.09 -3.19
N LEU A 78 18.60 -6.71 -3.85
CA LEU A 78 18.62 -6.17 -5.21
C LEU A 78 18.91 -4.68 -5.29
N THR A 79 18.44 -3.90 -4.31
CA THR A 79 18.51 -2.43 -4.34
C THR A 79 19.48 -1.85 -3.31
N GLY A 80 19.83 -2.62 -2.28
CA GLY A 80 20.54 -2.13 -1.10
C GLY A 80 19.69 -1.24 -0.19
N VAL A 81 18.37 -1.18 -0.41
CA VAL A 81 17.44 -0.26 0.29
C VAL A 81 16.30 -1.07 0.89
N SER A 82 16.07 -0.89 2.18
CA SER A 82 14.92 -1.42 2.91
C SER A 82 13.77 -0.41 2.95
N ILE A 83 12.55 -0.88 3.16
CA ILE A 83 11.41 -0.04 3.57
C ILE A 83 11.75 0.87 4.75
N ALA A 84 12.62 0.43 5.67
CA ALA A 84 13.04 1.21 6.83
C ALA A 84 13.94 2.40 6.49
N ASP A 85 14.56 2.39 5.31
CA ASP A 85 15.44 3.45 4.83
C ASP A 85 14.68 4.55 4.06
N LEU A 86 13.43 4.30 3.71
CA LEU A 86 12.59 5.22 2.93
C LEU A 86 11.76 6.13 3.85
N ASP A 87 11.64 7.40 3.47
CA ASP A 87 10.64 8.29 4.06
C ASP A 87 9.22 7.75 3.80
N PRO A 88 8.25 7.93 4.71
CA PRO A 88 6.91 7.35 4.56
C PRO A 88 6.20 7.72 3.25
N GLU A 89 6.38 8.96 2.78
CA GLU A 89 5.79 9.43 1.52
C GLU A 89 6.47 8.80 0.30
N GLU A 90 7.80 8.66 0.35
CA GLU A 90 8.58 8.00 -0.71
C GLU A 90 8.20 6.53 -0.81
N TRP A 91 8.18 5.82 0.33
CA TRP A 91 7.70 4.45 0.38
C TRP A 91 6.28 4.32 -0.19
N LEU A 92 5.35 5.17 0.27
CA LEU A 92 3.95 5.13 -0.20
C LEU A 92 3.87 5.28 -1.72
N ALA A 93 4.64 6.20 -2.31
CA ALA A 93 4.70 6.41 -3.76
C ALA A 93 5.22 5.18 -4.52
N THR A 94 6.04 4.32 -3.91
CA THR A 94 6.49 3.08 -4.55
C THR A 94 5.44 1.96 -4.54
N THR A 95 4.40 2.06 -3.71
CA THR A 95 3.42 0.98 -3.55
C THR A 95 2.64 0.72 -4.85
N PRO A 96 2.32 -0.55 -5.19
CA PRO A 96 1.54 -0.89 -6.38
C PRO A 96 0.25 -0.08 -6.53
N LEU A 97 -0.47 0.16 -5.44
CA LEU A 97 -1.73 0.92 -5.47
C LEU A 97 -1.50 2.37 -5.88
N MET A 98 -0.55 3.06 -5.24
CA MET A 98 -0.26 4.45 -5.57
C MET A 98 0.26 4.60 -6.99
N ARG A 99 1.12 3.69 -7.43
CA ARG A 99 1.60 3.65 -8.81
C ARG A 99 0.46 3.46 -9.82
N ALA A 100 -0.52 2.61 -9.53
CA ALA A 100 -1.68 2.42 -10.41
C ALA A 100 -2.64 3.61 -10.40
N ILE A 101 -2.78 4.30 -9.26
CA ILE A 101 -3.55 5.54 -9.15
C ILE A 101 -2.91 6.64 -10.00
N GLU A 102 -1.61 6.87 -9.84
CA GLU A 102 -0.87 7.95 -10.49
C GLU A 102 -0.53 7.66 -11.96
N ASN A 103 -0.40 6.38 -12.34
CA ASN A 103 -0.12 5.98 -13.72
C ASN A 103 -1.25 5.08 -14.27
N PRO A 104 -2.17 5.64 -15.09
CA PRO A 104 -3.29 4.91 -15.65
C PRO A 104 -2.92 3.65 -16.45
N SER A 105 -1.71 3.59 -17.04
CA SER A 105 -1.29 2.43 -17.83
C SER A 105 -0.98 1.19 -16.98
N LEU A 106 -0.87 1.33 -15.67
CA LEU A 106 -0.59 0.24 -14.74
C LEU A 106 -1.87 -0.41 -14.15
N ARG A 107 -3.06 0.06 -14.55
CA ARG A 107 -4.37 -0.44 -14.08
C ARG A 107 -4.85 -1.66 -14.89
N VAL A 108 -4.03 -2.71 -14.93
CA VAL A 108 -4.29 -3.93 -15.73
C VAL A 108 -5.15 -4.94 -14.98
#